data_AF-A0A961GFI6-F1
#
_entry.id   AF-A0A961GFI6-F1
#
_cell.length_a   1.000
_cell.length_b   1.000
_cell.length_c   1.000
_cell.angle_alpha   90.00
_cell.angle_beta   90.00
_cell.angle_gamma   90.00
#
_symmetry.space_group_name_H-M   'P 1'
#
loop_
_entity.id
_entity.type
_entity.pdbx_description
1 polymer ?
#
loop_
_entity_poly.entity_id
_entity_poly.type
_entity_poly.pdbx_seq_one_letter_code
_entity_poly.pdbx_strand_id
1 'polypeptide(L)'
;MRQEGSSGGEPSVTRVVETRLPTRHGTFRILGYRDRDGAPGGVEHVALTMGLEDGQPHSGAPLVRVHSECLTGDVLGSRRCDCGEQLDAALARVATAREGVVIYVRGHEGRGIG
;
A
#
# COMPACT_ATOMS: atom_id res chain seq x y z
N MET A 1 43.12 10.81 -8.60
CA MET A 1 42.20 11.41 -9.58
C MET A 1 41.00 10.48 -9.71
N ARG A 2 39.83 10.94 -9.22
CA ARG A 2 38.46 10.38 -9.30
C ARG A 2 38.25 8.91 -8.85
N GLN A 3 37.71 8.74 -7.63
CA GLN A 3 36.87 7.60 -7.31
C GLN A 3 35.43 7.98 -7.67
N GLU A 4 34.83 7.26 -8.63
CA GLU A 4 33.41 7.35 -8.94
C GLU A 4 32.66 6.42 -7.97
N GLY A 5 32.06 7.01 -6.94
CA GLY A 5 31.17 6.31 -6.00
C GLY A 5 29.73 6.42 -6.48
N SER A 6 29.15 5.30 -6.89
CA SER A 6 27.71 5.13 -7.13
C SER A 6 26.91 5.57 -5.89
N SER A 7 25.99 6.52 -6.06
CA SER A 7 25.03 6.93 -5.02
C SER A 7 23.78 6.06 -5.09
N GLY A 8 23.90 4.78 -4.76
CA GLY A 8 22.76 3.88 -4.59
C GLY A 8 22.16 4.04 -3.19
N GLY A 9 21.28 5.02 -2.98
CA GLY A 9 20.48 5.09 -1.75
C GLY A 9 19.47 3.94 -1.71
N GLU A 10 19.24 3.35 -0.53
CA GLU A 10 18.16 2.39 -0.36
C GLU A 10 16.81 3.06 -0.70
N PRO A 11 15.91 2.37 -1.43
CA PRO A 11 14.58 2.90 -1.69
C PRO A 11 13.91 3.21 -0.35
N SER A 12 13.49 4.46 -0.18
CA SER A 12 12.97 4.95 1.09
C SER A 12 11.70 5.76 0.86
N VAL A 13 10.76 5.60 1.78
CA VAL A 13 9.46 6.28 1.76
C VAL A 13 9.29 7.17 2.99
N THR A 14 8.45 8.19 2.87
CA THR A 14 8.06 9.08 3.98
C THR A 14 6.55 9.05 4.14
N ARG A 15 6.04 8.85 5.37
CA ARG A 15 4.62 9.04 5.66
C ARG A 15 4.26 10.52 5.52
N VAL A 16 3.32 10.84 4.63
CA VAL A 16 2.92 12.22 4.31
C VAL A 16 1.53 12.59 4.79
N VAL A 17 0.65 11.61 4.99
CA VAL A 17 -0.73 11.84 5.44
C VAL A 17 -1.28 10.63 6.18
N GLU A 18 -2.25 10.88 7.05
CA GLU A 18 -3.02 9.87 7.76
C GLU A 18 -4.49 10.32 7.88
N THR A 19 -5.44 9.42 7.65
CA THR A 19 -6.86 9.67 7.92
C THR A 19 -7.62 8.36 8.19
N ARG A 20 -8.95 8.41 8.25
CA ARG A 20 -9.84 7.26 8.38
C ARG A 20 -10.69 7.09 7.12
N LEU A 21 -10.80 5.85 6.64
CA LEU A 21 -11.59 5.48 5.49
C LEU A 21 -12.70 4.49 5.90
N PRO A 22 -13.95 4.94 6.03
CA PRO A 22 -15.10 4.05 6.13
C PRO A 22 -15.26 3.23 4.84
N THR A 23 -15.40 1.91 4.96
CA THR A 23 -15.64 0.99 3.84
C THR A 23 -16.78 0.03 4.18
N ARG A 24 -17.21 -0.77 3.20
CA ARG A 24 -18.15 -1.88 3.44
C ARG A 24 -17.64 -2.92 4.44
N HIS A 25 -16.31 -3.00 4.63
CA HIS A 25 -15.65 -3.95 5.54
C HIS A 25 -15.38 -3.35 6.93
N GLY A 26 -15.81 -2.11 7.16
CA GLY A 26 -15.51 -1.34 8.36
C GLY A 26 -14.57 -0.17 8.08
N THR A 27 -14.16 0.51 9.16
CA THR A 27 -13.32 1.71 9.07
C THR A 27 -11.86 1.33 9.18
N PHE A 28 -11.10 1.62 8.13
CA PHE A 28 -9.65 1.49 8.13
C PHE A 28 -8.99 2.81 8.52
N ARG A 29 -7.81 2.72 9.12
CA ARG A 29 -6.87 3.83 9.11
C ARG A 29 -6.10 3.78 7.79
N ILE A 30 -5.94 4.91 7.13
CA ILE A 30 -5.26 5.01 5.84
C ILE A 30 -4.04 5.92 5.99
N LEU A 31 -2.88 5.39 5.63
CA LEU A 31 -1.58 6.05 5.73
C LEU A 31 -1.04 6.25 4.31
N GLY A 32 -0.74 7.49 3.93
CA GLY A 32 -0.10 7.81 2.66
C GLY A 32 1.41 7.89 2.82
N TYR A 33 2.15 7.22 1.93
CA TYR A 33 3.60 7.21 1.86
C TYR A 33 4.07 7.73 0.53
N ARG A 34 5.10 8.58 0.49
CA ARG A 34 5.71 9.10 -0.73
C ARG A 34 7.16 8.66 -0.84
N ASP A 35 7.58 8.28 -2.04
CA ASP A 35 8.99 7.98 -2.33
C ASP A 35 9.90 9.18 -2.08
N ARG A 36 11.11 8.92 -1.57
CA ARG A 36 12.12 9.96 -1.27
C ARG A 36 13.00 10.33 -2.46
N ASP A 37 12.83 9.69 -3.61
CA ASP A 37 13.66 9.89 -4.80
C ASP A 37 13.35 11.22 -5.51
N GLY A 38 13.59 12.34 -4.81
CA GLY A 38 14.05 13.65 -5.29
C GLY A 38 13.21 14.44 -6.30
N ALA A 39 12.27 13.84 -7.01
CA ALA A 39 11.52 14.49 -8.08
C ALA A 39 10.23 15.12 -7.52
N PRO A 40 9.91 16.38 -7.89
CA PRO A 40 8.55 16.90 -7.75
C PRO A 40 7.57 15.94 -8.44
N GLY A 41 6.68 15.31 -7.67
CA GLY A 41 5.69 14.35 -8.20
C GLY A 41 5.97 12.86 -7.94
N GLY A 42 6.81 12.50 -6.96
CA GLY A 42 7.04 11.11 -6.55
C GLY A 42 5.75 10.32 -6.27
N VAL A 43 5.81 8.99 -6.48
CA VAL A 43 4.65 8.09 -6.36
C VAL A 43 4.19 8.05 -4.90
N GLU A 44 2.88 8.10 -4.71
CA GLU A 44 2.25 7.94 -3.40
C GLU A 44 1.66 6.54 -3.28
N HIS A 45 2.10 5.79 -2.29
CA HIS A 45 1.54 4.50 -1.89
C HIS A 45 0.61 4.68 -0.70
N VAL A 46 -0.24 3.68 -0.47
CA VAL A 46 -1.22 3.72 0.60
C VAL A 46 -1.13 2.44 1.43
N ALA A 47 -1.17 2.58 2.76
CA ALA A 47 -1.40 1.45 3.67
C ALA A 47 -2.76 1.60 4.34
N LEU A 48 -3.63 0.59 4.21
CA LEU A 48 -4.91 0.50 4.91
C LEU A 48 -4.73 -0.45 6.10
N THR A 49 -4.77 0.07 7.32
CA THR A 49 -4.54 -0.70 8.55
C THR A 49 -5.82 -0.84 9.38
N MET A 50 -5.92 -1.95 10.11
CA MET A 50 -6.90 -2.16 11.16
C MET A 50 -6.20 -2.79 12.36
N GLY A 51 -6.39 -2.23 13.56
CA GLY A 51 -5.78 -2.74 14.81
C GLY A 51 -4.26 -2.62 14.91
N LEU A 52 -3.60 -1.98 13.94
CA LEU A 52 -2.17 -1.69 13.98
C LEU A 52 -1.96 -0.23 14.33
N GLU A 53 -1.26 0.03 15.43
CA GLU A 53 -0.97 1.34 16.00
C GLU A 53 0.54 1.52 16.22
N ASP A 54 1.05 2.75 16.04
CA ASP A 54 2.48 3.02 16.15
C ASP A 54 2.96 2.76 17.60
N GLY A 55 4.03 1.97 17.75
CA GLY A 55 4.62 1.67 19.05
C GLY A 55 3.78 0.79 19.97
N GLN A 56 2.67 0.22 19.49
CA GLN A 56 1.87 -0.74 20.25
C GLN A 56 2.26 -2.18 19.92
N PRO A 57 2.35 -3.07 20.92
CA PRO A 57 2.61 -4.48 20.68
C PRO A 57 1.42 -5.11 19.96
N HIS A 58 1.72 -6.02 19.04
CA HIS A 58 0.71 -6.82 18.34
C HIS A 58 0.37 -8.08 19.13
N SER A 59 -0.86 -8.54 19.00
CA SER A 59 -1.30 -9.80 19.61
C SER A 59 -0.64 -11.04 18.97
N GLY A 60 -0.13 -10.90 17.75
CA GLY A 60 0.64 -11.90 17.02
C GLY A 60 1.30 -11.30 15.77
N ALA A 61 1.59 -12.14 14.78
CA ALA A 61 2.03 -11.65 13.47
C ALA A 61 0.82 -11.03 12.73
N PRO A 62 0.85 -9.74 12.36
CA PRO A 62 -0.25 -9.11 11.65
C PRO A 62 -0.53 -9.77 10.31
N LEU A 63 -1.79 -9.78 9.88
CA LEU A 63 -2.11 -10.18 8.51
C LEU A 63 -1.63 -9.08 7.55
N VAL A 64 -0.80 -9.45 6.58
CA VAL A 64 -0.24 -8.52 5.58
C VAL A 64 -0.64 -8.96 4.17
N ARG A 65 -1.13 -8.00 3.38
CA ARG A 65 -1.29 -8.13 1.92
C ARG A 65 -0.56 -6.99 1.23
N VAL A 66 0.25 -7.32 0.23
CA VAL A 66 0.76 -6.35 -0.75
C VAL A 66 -0.08 -6.48 -2.01
N HIS A 67 -0.61 -5.36 -2.49
CA HIS A 67 -1.46 -5.27 -3.67
C HIS A 67 -0.89 -4.23 -4.63
N SER A 68 -0.50 -4.66 -5.82
CA SER A 68 -0.08 -3.74 -6.88
C SER A 68 -1.31 -3.09 -7.51
N GLU A 69 -1.23 -1.78 -7.75
CA GLU A 69 -2.28 -1.02 -8.41
C GLU A 69 -2.69 -1.65 -9.75
N CYS A 70 -4.00 -1.80 -9.95
CA CYS A 70 -4.58 -2.18 -11.22
C CYS A 70 -5.83 -1.34 -11.45
N LEU A 71 -5.71 -0.24 -12.21
CA LEU A 71 -6.84 0.67 -12.43
C LEU A 71 -8.03 -0.08 -13.04
N THR A 72 -7.76 -0.92 -14.05
CA THR A 72 -8.81 -1.64 -14.76
C THR A 72 -9.54 -2.64 -13.88
N GLY A 73 -8.85 -3.37 -13.00
CA GLY A 73 -9.46 -4.36 -12.11
C GLY A 73 -10.06 -3.75 -10.85
N ASP A 74 -9.31 -2.90 -10.16
CA ASP A 74 -9.66 -2.38 -8.84
C ASP A 74 -10.75 -1.30 -8.92
N VAL A 75 -10.71 -0.46 -9.96
CA VAL A 75 -11.59 0.71 -10.08
C VAL A 75 -12.65 0.51 -11.16
N LEU A 76 -12.27 0.00 -12.34
CA LEU A 76 -13.19 -0.12 -13.48
C LEU A 76 -13.93 -1.46 -13.54
N GLY A 77 -13.64 -2.41 -12.65
CA GLY A 77 -14.33 -3.70 -12.56
C GLY A 77 -14.11 -4.61 -13.77
N SER A 78 -12.94 -4.51 -14.41
CA SER A 78 -12.54 -5.38 -15.52
C SER A 78 -12.60 -6.85 -15.10
N ARG A 79 -13.18 -7.68 -15.98
CA ARG A 79 -13.20 -9.15 -15.83
C ARG A 79 -12.03 -9.85 -16.53
N ARG A 80 -11.08 -9.08 -17.08
CA ARG A 80 -9.85 -9.63 -17.70
C ARG A 80 -8.78 -10.01 -16.69
N CYS A 81 -8.89 -9.49 -15.46
CA CYS A 81 -8.10 -9.88 -14.31
C CYS A 81 -9.04 -10.00 -13.10
N ASP A 82 -8.53 -10.59 -12.03
CA ASP A 82 -9.23 -10.77 -10.75
C ASP A 82 -8.76 -9.75 -9.69
N CYS A 83 -7.99 -8.71 -10.08
CA CYS A 83 -7.36 -7.77 -9.14
C CYS A 83 -8.38 -7.12 -8.19
N GLY A 84 -9.53 -6.68 -8.69
CA GLY A 84 -10.57 -6.07 -7.85
C GLY A 84 -11.16 -7.04 -6.82
N GLU A 85 -11.38 -8.30 -7.20
CA GLU A 85 -11.85 -9.36 -6.28
C GLU A 85 -10.77 -9.70 -5.24
N GLN A 86 -9.50 -9.73 -5.65
CA GLN A 86 -8.37 -9.95 -4.75
C GLN A 86 -8.22 -8.81 -3.73
N LEU A 87 -8.38 -7.55 -4.15
CA LEU A 87 -8.34 -6.40 -3.25
C LEU A 87 -9.49 -6.44 -2.25
N ASP A 88 -10.71 -6.72 -2.72
CA ASP A 88 -11.89 -6.86 -1.88
C ASP A 88 -11.71 -7.94 -0.81
N ALA A 89 -11.27 -9.13 -1.24
CA ALA A 89 -11.03 -10.26 -0.35
C ALA A 89 -9.94 -9.95 0.69
N ALA A 90 -8.90 -9.20 0.31
CA ALA A 90 -7.85 -8.79 1.25
C ALA A 90 -8.39 -7.84 2.33
N LEU A 91 -9.17 -6.84 1.94
CA LEU A 91 -9.80 -5.91 2.89
C LEU A 91 -10.75 -6.65 3.84
N ALA A 92 -11.58 -7.56 3.32
CA ALA A 92 -12.48 -8.38 4.14
C ALA A 92 -11.72 -9.25 5.15
N ARG A 93 -10.60 -9.86 4.73
CA ARG A 93 -9.76 -10.70 5.60
C ARG A 93 -9.09 -9.88 6.70
N VAL A 94 -8.52 -8.72 6.38
CA VAL A 94 -7.94 -7.82 7.40
C VAL A 94 -9.02 -7.36 8.38
N ALA A 95 -10.21 -6.99 7.89
CA ALA A 95 -11.32 -6.60 8.74
C ALA A 95 -11.77 -7.71 9.69
N THR A 96 -11.77 -8.96 9.21
CA THR A 96 -12.11 -10.14 10.01
C THR A 96 -11.04 -10.43 11.06
N ALA A 97 -9.76 -10.34 10.68
CA ALA A 97 -8.63 -10.56 11.58
C ALA A 97 -8.48 -9.49 12.66
N ARG A 98 -9.02 -8.29 12.44
CA ARG A 98 -8.96 -7.10 13.33
C ARG A 98 -7.56 -6.55 13.59
N GLU A 99 -6.51 -7.23 13.14
CA GLU A 99 -5.10 -6.82 13.25
C GLU A 99 -4.39 -7.12 11.92
N GLY A 100 -4.18 -6.11 11.08
CA GLY A 100 -3.56 -6.30 9.77
C GLY A 100 -3.48 -5.06 8.88
N VAL A 101 -2.88 -5.23 7.70
CA VAL A 101 -2.64 -4.17 6.72
C VAL A 101 -2.77 -4.67 5.27
N VAL A 102 -3.37 -3.84 4.42
CA VAL A 102 -3.26 -3.93 2.97
C VAL A 102 -2.39 -2.78 2.47
N ILE A 103 -1.26 -3.10 1.84
CA ILE A 103 -0.36 -2.13 1.22
C ILE A 103 -0.71 -2.04 -0.26
N TYR A 104 -1.23 -0.90 -0.69
CA TYR A 104 -1.57 -0.57 -2.06
C TYR A 104 -0.40 0.16 -2.73
N VAL A 105 0.37 -0.58 -3.51
CA VAL A 105 1.58 -0.12 -4.17
C VAL A 105 1.23 0.44 -5.55
N ARG A 106 1.27 1.76 -5.64
CA ARG A 106 1.09 2.52 -6.89
C ARG A 106 2.37 2.55 -7.74
N GLY A 107 2.22 2.89 -9.03
CA GLY A 107 3.36 2.99 -9.96
C GLY A 107 3.94 1.65 -10.43
N HIS A 108 3.23 0.54 -10.18
CA HIS A 108 3.55 -0.80 -10.66
C HIS A 108 2.45 -1.38 -11.56
N GLU A 109 1.63 -0.51 -12.15
CA GLU A 109 0.54 -0.93 -13.03
C GLU A 109 1.09 -1.75 -14.21
N GLY A 110 0.38 -2.81 -14.59
CA GLY A 110 0.81 -3.71 -15.65
C GLY A 110 2.16 -4.43 -15.39
N ARG A 111 2.62 -4.52 -14.12
CA ARG A 111 3.97 -4.99 -13.72
C ARG A 111 5.08 -3.98 -14.03
N GLY A 112 4.78 -2.68 -13.90
CA GLY A 112 5.74 -1.60 -14.13
C GLY A 112 5.94 -1.25 -15.60
N ILE A 113 5.00 -1.62 -16.47
CA ILE A 113 4.96 -1.19 -17.88
C ILE A 113 4.00 0.00 -18.09
N GLY A 114 3.28 0.40 -17.03
CA GLY A 114 2.37 1.53 -16.98
C GLY A 114 2.78 2.51 -15.91
#